data_AF-A0A397VDH8-F1
#
_entry.id   AF-A0A397VDH8-F1
#
_cell.length_a   1.000
_cell.length_b   1.000
_cell.length_c   1.000
_cell.angle_alpha   90.00
_cell.angle_beta   90.00
_cell.angle_gamma   90.00
#
_symmetry.space_group_name_H-M   'P 1'
#
loop_
_entity.id
_entity.type
_entity.pdbx_description
1 polymer ?
#
loop_
_entity_poly.entity_id
_entity_poly.type
_entity_poly.pdbx_seq_one_letter_code
_entity_poly.pdbx_strand_id
1 'polypeptide(L)'
;MATAKTALKTRKPKTNNYAGILDQFLKKYNLSANSTLEQLSEHASELGAPLPDWMARKCVKVALAKRKFSEEQIGVLVPDKRKKKLTIEKRALYCAKTGDEWDIYIHALDLGPKSNDEIVASCSRLSLFRNKLAKAGIAQEPIGIYAKLPGVTTASNKIQKERTEQDVANNQLKIPPHFSLEKGLKRIQNIDTTKDPLLQDLADVIVMLCMRPAEVSSLQIDHYEVDPSNPSAWYKNGYSWYCTGYAKNKGENKDNPEPRPFLSMEKNPERARALLIWIQEAIKAGKLSDPTFSKNGKRNTRAFSKFLKPYKITPKILRKIGGKHACRVHGGPNPTHQHLDLLNRIALRHKIVRLDAGKNYAIGDTESEDSDLESESDQAPSPISGSQASSSQPKNNNSNPFESQIAEIDSMLASF
;
A
#
# COMPACT_ATOMS: atom_id res chain seq x y z
N MET A 1 -61.38 -12.04 9.95
CA MET A 1 -59.93 -12.03 10.24
C MET A 1 -59.26 -13.04 9.32
N ALA A 2 -58.62 -12.57 8.25
CA ALA A 2 -58.06 -13.40 7.19
C ALA A 2 -56.56 -13.65 7.45
N THR A 3 -56.20 -14.92 7.64
CA THR A 3 -54.84 -15.41 7.76
C THR A 3 -54.15 -15.36 6.40
N ALA A 4 -53.28 -14.37 6.19
CA ALA A 4 -52.42 -14.31 5.02
C ALA A 4 -51.26 -15.32 5.17
N LYS A 5 -51.32 -16.40 4.37
CA LYS A 5 -50.21 -17.32 4.12
C LYS A 5 -49.02 -16.53 3.55
N THR A 6 -47.97 -16.36 4.34
CA THR A 6 -46.67 -15.89 3.84
C THR A 6 -46.06 -17.00 3.00
N ALA A 7 -46.15 -16.88 1.67
CA ALA A 7 -45.47 -17.77 0.75
C ALA A 7 -43.96 -17.64 0.97
N LEU A 8 -43.34 -18.70 1.50
CA LEU A 8 -41.89 -18.86 1.52
C LEU A 8 -41.42 -18.87 0.05
N LYS A 9 -40.81 -17.77 -0.40
CA LYS A 9 -40.04 -17.78 -1.65
C LYS A 9 -38.80 -18.63 -1.40
N THR A 10 -38.91 -19.93 -1.62
CA THR A 10 -37.76 -20.82 -1.82
C THR A 10 -37.03 -20.38 -3.08
N ARG A 11 -36.08 -19.45 -2.90
CA ARG A 11 -35.13 -19.09 -3.95
C ARG A 11 -34.13 -20.25 -4.02
N LYS A 12 -34.36 -21.19 -4.95
CA LYS A 12 -33.37 -22.21 -5.29
C LYS A 12 -32.05 -21.50 -5.62
N PRO A 13 -30.91 -21.89 -5.04
CA PRO A 13 -29.62 -21.44 -5.54
C PRO A 13 -29.52 -21.91 -6.99
N LYS A 14 -29.44 -20.99 -7.95
CA LYS A 14 -28.98 -21.35 -9.29
C LYS A 14 -27.49 -21.60 -9.14
N THR A 15 -27.14 -22.82 -8.78
CA THR A 15 -25.78 -23.33 -8.95
C THR A 15 -25.39 -23.09 -10.40
N ASN A 16 -24.32 -22.35 -10.64
CA ASN A 16 -23.69 -22.24 -11.95
C ASN A 16 -23.17 -23.64 -12.32
N ASN A 17 -24.03 -24.49 -12.89
CA ASN A 17 -23.81 -25.93 -13.08
C ASN A 17 -22.83 -26.25 -14.22
N TYR A 18 -21.73 -25.51 -14.36
CA TYR A 18 -20.70 -25.80 -15.38
C TYR A 18 -19.94 -27.09 -15.07
N ALA A 19 -19.85 -27.46 -13.79
CA ALA A 19 -19.31 -28.75 -13.37
C ALA A 19 -20.21 -29.92 -13.84
N GLY A 20 -21.54 -29.80 -13.70
CA GLY A 20 -22.46 -30.82 -14.21
C GLY A 20 -22.55 -30.84 -15.74
N ILE A 21 -22.43 -29.68 -16.41
CA ILE A 21 -22.28 -29.64 -17.88
C ILE A 21 -21.01 -30.39 -18.30
N LEU A 22 -19.89 -30.16 -17.60
CA LEU A 22 -18.66 -30.90 -17.86
C LEU A 22 -18.84 -32.39 -17.59
N ASP A 23 -19.47 -32.80 -16.50
CA ASP A 23 -19.66 -34.22 -16.18
C ASP A 23 -20.57 -34.94 -17.18
N GLN A 24 -21.65 -34.28 -17.62
CA GLN A 24 -22.50 -34.81 -18.69
C GLN A 24 -21.73 -34.93 -20.01
N PHE A 25 -20.89 -33.95 -20.32
CA PHE A 25 -20.07 -33.94 -21.52
C PHE A 25 -19.01 -35.05 -21.51
N LEU A 26 -18.26 -35.19 -20.41
CA LEU A 26 -17.24 -36.23 -20.26
C LEU A 26 -17.87 -37.63 -20.34
N LYS A 27 -19.05 -37.84 -19.74
CA LYS A 27 -19.80 -39.09 -19.85
C LYS A 27 -20.30 -39.35 -21.27
N LYS A 28 -20.83 -38.33 -21.94
CA LYS A 28 -21.37 -38.44 -23.31
C LYS A 28 -20.30 -38.93 -24.30
N TYR A 29 -19.07 -38.47 -24.14
CA TYR A 29 -17.96 -38.78 -25.06
C TYR A 29 -16.94 -39.78 -24.49
N ASN A 30 -17.23 -40.38 -23.33
CA ASN A 30 -16.34 -41.29 -22.61
C ASN A 30 -14.90 -40.74 -22.46
N LEU A 31 -14.79 -39.44 -22.16
CA LEU A 31 -13.51 -38.73 -22.05
C LEU A 31 -12.97 -38.79 -20.61
N SER A 32 -11.66 -38.97 -20.48
CA SER A 32 -10.98 -39.02 -19.19
C SER A 32 -9.57 -38.42 -19.29
N ALA A 33 -8.83 -38.37 -18.18
CA ALA A 33 -7.44 -37.95 -18.18
C ALA A 33 -6.52 -38.83 -19.06
N ASN A 34 -6.97 -40.02 -19.44
CA ASN A 34 -6.25 -40.93 -20.33
C ASN A 34 -6.55 -40.71 -21.83
N SER A 35 -7.49 -39.82 -22.17
CA SER A 35 -7.83 -39.51 -23.56
C SER A 35 -6.70 -38.77 -24.28
N THR A 36 -6.51 -39.07 -25.58
CA THR A 36 -5.49 -38.40 -26.40
C THR A 36 -5.89 -36.96 -26.72
N LEU A 37 -4.91 -36.12 -27.07
CA LEU A 37 -5.18 -34.73 -27.46
C LEU A 37 -6.12 -34.63 -28.66
N GLU A 38 -6.04 -35.58 -29.62
CA GLU A 38 -6.93 -35.61 -30.79
C GLU A 38 -8.38 -35.86 -30.38
N GLN A 39 -8.64 -36.88 -29.55
CA GLN A 39 -9.98 -37.20 -29.02
C GLN A 39 -10.59 -36.02 -28.26
N LEU A 40 -9.76 -35.27 -27.52
CA LEU A 40 -10.21 -34.07 -26.80
C LEU A 40 -10.47 -32.90 -27.74
N SER A 41 -9.65 -32.72 -28.79
CA SER A 41 -9.79 -31.64 -29.76
C SER A 41 -11.07 -31.75 -30.59
N GLU A 42 -11.48 -32.98 -30.93
CA GLU A 42 -12.66 -33.28 -31.75
C GLU A 42 -13.94 -32.68 -31.16
N HIS A 43 -14.07 -32.72 -29.83
CA HIS A 43 -15.26 -32.26 -29.12
C HIS A 43 -15.09 -30.88 -28.45
N ALA A 44 -13.93 -30.23 -28.60
CA ALA A 44 -13.63 -28.95 -27.94
C ALA A 44 -14.59 -27.81 -28.35
N SER A 45 -15.03 -27.80 -29.61
CA SER A 45 -15.99 -26.79 -30.10
C SER A 45 -17.37 -26.95 -29.46
N GLU A 46 -17.81 -28.19 -29.21
CA GLU A 46 -19.10 -28.50 -28.59
C GLU A 46 -19.10 -28.16 -27.10
N LEU A 47 -18.04 -28.52 -26.35
CA LEU A 47 -17.89 -28.07 -24.96
C LEU A 47 -17.77 -26.54 -24.90
N GLY A 48 -17.20 -25.91 -25.93
CA GLY A 48 -17.03 -24.48 -26.02
C GLY A 48 -18.32 -23.69 -26.25
N ALA A 49 -19.36 -24.28 -26.84
CA ALA A 49 -20.63 -23.61 -27.15
C ALA A 49 -21.45 -23.20 -25.91
N PRO A 50 -21.63 -24.05 -24.86
CA PRO A 50 -22.32 -23.68 -23.63
C PRO A 50 -21.46 -22.85 -22.66
N LEU A 51 -20.24 -22.45 -23.05
CA LEU A 51 -19.33 -21.63 -22.24
C LEU A 51 -19.24 -20.21 -22.82
N PRO A 52 -20.25 -19.36 -22.53
CA PRO A 52 -20.45 -18.08 -23.22
C PRO A 52 -19.39 -17.03 -22.84
N ASP A 53 -18.81 -17.15 -21.66
CA ASP A 53 -17.80 -16.23 -21.17
C ASP A 53 -16.53 -16.94 -20.70
N TRP A 54 -15.50 -16.13 -20.43
CA TRP A 54 -14.21 -16.62 -19.97
C TRP A 54 -14.28 -17.24 -18.56
N MET A 55 -15.32 -16.92 -17.77
CA MET A 55 -15.49 -17.43 -16.41
C MET A 55 -16.01 -18.87 -16.45
N ALA A 56 -17.03 -19.14 -17.27
CA ALA A 56 -17.52 -20.48 -17.54
C ALA A 56 -16.37 -21.39 -18.02
N ARG A 57 -15.53 -20.87 -18.92
CA ARG A 57 -14.31 -21.57 -19.36
C ARG A 57 -13.33 -21.81 -18.21
N LYS A 58 -13.08 -20.82 -17.36
CA LYS A 58 -12.17 -20.96 -16.21
C LYS A 58 -12.68 -21.97 -15.18
N CYS A 59 -13.98 -21.98 -14.86
CA CYS A 59 -14.59 -22.96 -13.98
C CYS A 59 -14.40 -24.39 -14.51
N VAL A 60 -14.63 -24.59 -15.81
CA VAL A 60 -14.40 -25.89 -16.46
C VAL A 60 -12.92 -26.27 -16.44
N LYS A 61 -11.99 -25.33 -16.70
CA LYS A 61 -10.54 -25.60 -16.61
C LYS A 61 -10.10 -26.04 -15.21
N VAL A 62 -10.60 -25.38 -14.16
CA VAL A 62 -10.32 -25.77 -12.77
C VAL A 62 -10.92 -27.16 -12.48
N ALA A 63 -12.13 -27.43 -12.95
CA ALA A 63 -12.78 -28.73 -12.78
C ALA A 63 -12.05 -29.87 -13.52
N LEU A 64 -11.47 -29.59 -14.70
CA LEU A 64 -10.62 -30.53 -15.45
C LEU A 64 -9.29 -30.79 -14.73
N ALA A 65 -8.64 -29.74 -14.20
CA ALA A 65 -7.41 -29.89 -13.41
C ALA A 65 -7.64 -30.79 -12.18
N LYS A 66 -8.78 -30.66 -11.49
CA LYS A 66 -9.18 -31.56 -10.39
C LYS A 66 -9.37 -33.02 -10.84
N ARG A 67 -9.77 -33.24 -12.09
CA ARG A 67 -9.92 -34.58 -12.70
C ARG A 67 -8.61 -35.10 -13.30
N LYS A 68 -7.47 -34.48 -12.97
CA LYS A 68 -6.11 -34.86 -13.38
C LYS A 68 -5.84 -34.76 -14.88
N PHE A 69 -6.58 -33.93 -15.60
CA PHE A 69 -6.19 -33.56 -16.96
C PHE A 69 -4.94 -32.68 -16.93
N SER A 70 -4.01 -32.90 -17.87
CA SER A 70 -2.79 -32.09 -18.02
C SER A 70 -3.12 -30.68 -18.54
N GLU A 71 -2.20 -29.72 -18.36
CA GLU A 71 -2.39 -28.36 -18.88
C GLU A 71 -2.59 -28.34 -20.40
N GLU A 72 -1.91 -29.23 -21.13
CA GLU A 72 -2.03 -29.37 -22.58
C GLU A 72 -3.42 -29.89 -22.97
N GLN A 73 -3.92 -30.94 -22.28
CA GLN A 73 -5.27 -31.47 -22.48
C GLN A 73 -6.34 -30.41 -22.19
N ILE A 74 -6.18 -29.65 -21.11
CA ILE A 74 -7.08 -28.56 -20.73
C ILE A 74 -7.05 -27.43 -21.77
N GLY A 75 -5.87 -27.10 -22.30
CA GLY A 75 -5.68 -26.08 -23.32
C GLY A 75 -6.37 -26.43 -24.64
N VAL A 76 -6.30 -27.70 -25.04
CA VAL A 76 -6.95 -28.24 -26.24
C VAL A 76 -8.46 -28.28 -26.09
N LEU A 77 -8.95 -28.81 -24.96
CA LEU A 77 -10.39 -29.01 -24.73
C LEU A 77 -11.14 -27.69 -24.45
N VAL A 78 -10.48 -26.73 -23.78
CA VAL A 78 -11.06 -25.42 -23.45
C VAL A 78 -10.09 -24.30 -23.88
N PRO A 79 -10.02 -23.97 -25.18
CA PRO A 79 -9.11 -22.94 -25.67
C PRO A 79 -9.43 -21.55 -25.09
N ASP A 80 -8.37 -20.79 -24.79
CA ASP A 80 -8.46 -19.54 -24.05
C ASP A 80 -8.85 -18.37 -24.98
N LYS A 81 -10.16 -18.17 -25.19
CA LYS A 81 -10.71 -17.09 -26.05
C LYS A 81 -10.72 -15.71 -25.34
N ARG A 82 -9.59 -15.26 -24.80
CA ARG A 82 -9.49 -13.98 -24.05
C ARG A 82 -9.72 -12.78 -24.97
N LYS A 83 -10.94 -12.23 -25.02
CA LYS A 83 -11.20 -10.95 -25.71
C LYS A 83 -11.32 -9.73 -24.79
N LYS A 84 -11.31 -9.86 -23.46
CA LYS A 84 -11.33 -8.67 -22.58
C LYS A 84 -10.77 -8.93 -21.18
N LYS A 85 -9.70 -8.23 -20.79
CA LYS A 85 -9.18 -8.24 -19.41
C LYS A 85 -10.15 -7.45 -18.53
N LEU A 86 -10.91 -8.13 -17.66
CA LEU A 86 -11.79 -7.43 -16.72
C LEU A 86 -10.97 -6.68 -15.66
N THR A 87 -11.34 -5.42 -15.45
CA THR A 87 -10.90 -4.60 -14.30
C THR A 87 -11.36 -5.23 -12.99
N ILE A 88 -10.63 -4.99 -11.89
CA ILE A 88 -10.98 -5.48 -10.54
C ILE A 88 -12.41 -5.11 -10.13
N GLU A 89 -12.87 -3.91 -10.48
CA GLU A 89 -14.24 -3.45 -10.20
C GLU A 89 -15.31 -4.28 -10.91
N LYS A 90 -15.14 -4.53 -12.21
CA LYS A 90 -16.04 -5.41 -12.98
C LYS A 90 -16.09 -6.83 -12.42
N ARG A 91 -14.98 -7.35 -11.90
CA ARG A 91 -14.95 -8.66 -11.23
C ARG A 91 -15.79 -8.67 -9.96
N ALA A 92 -15.67 -7.63 -9.14
CA ALA A 92 -16.42 -7.52 -7.90
C ALA A 92 -17.94 -7.37 -8.15
N LEU A 93 -18.32 -6.54 -9.13
CA LEU A 93 -19.72 -6.40 -9.55
C LEU A 93 -20.29 -7.72 -10.10
N TYR A 94 -19.47 -8.49 -10.82
CA TYR A 94 -19.85 -9.83 -11.28
C TYR A 94 -20.12 -10.77 -10.11
N CYS A 95 -19.20 -10.87 -9.14
CA CYS A 95 -19.39 -11.72 -7.96
C CYS A 95 -20.65 -11.35 -7.17
N ALA A 96 -20.94 -10.05 -7.03
CA ALA A 96 -22.15 -9.58 -6.36
C ALA A 96 -23.43 -9.93 -7.13
N LYS A 97 -23.36 -9.96 -8.47
CA LYS A 97 -24.48 -10.34 -9.33
C LYS A 97 -24.75 -11.84 -9.31
N THR A 98 -23.70 -12.67 -9.31
CA THR A 98 -23.85 -14.13 -9.29
C THR A 98 -24.21 -14.65 -7.90
N GLY A 99 -23.63 -14.05 -6.86
CA GLY A 99 -23.81 -14.51 -5.47
C GLY A 99 -23.11 -15.85 -5.19
N ASP A 100 -22.25 -16.30 -6.09
CA ASP A 100 -21.48 -17.55 -5.94
C ASP A 100 -20.13 -17.25 -5.29
N GLU A 101 -19.89 -17.88 -4.14
CA GLU A 101 -18.66 -17.73 -3.38
C GLU A 101 -17.45 -18.32 -4.13
N TRP A 102 -17.66 -19.32 -4.98
CA TRP A 102 -16.60 -19.88 -5.83
C TRP A 102 -16.11 -18.88 -6.89
N ASP A 103 -16.98 -18.01 -7.39
CA ASP A 103 -16.58 -16.93 -8.32
C ASP A 103 -15.59 -15.97 -7.64
N ILE A 104 -15.80 -15.67 -6.35
CA ILE A 104 -14.90 -14.84 -5.54
C ILE A 104 -13.51 -15.47 -5.49
N TYR A 105 -13.45 -16.76 -5.18
CA TYR A 105 -12.20 -17.50 -5.09
C TYR A 105 -11.45 -17.55 -6.42
N ILE A 106 -12.14 -17.86 -7.51
CA ILE A 106 -11.56 -17.95 -8.86
C ILE A 106 -10.99 -16.59 -9.32
N HIS A 107 -11.69 -15.51 -9.00
CA HIS A 107 -11.20 -14.16 -9.27
C HIS A 107 -10.02 -13.77 -8.40
N ALA A 108 -9.98 -14.21 -7.14
CA ALA A 108 -8.85 -14.00 -6.25
C ALA A 108 -7.60 -14.72 -6.76
N LEU A 109 -7.69 -16.01 -7.11
CA LEU A 109 -6.58 -16.75 -7.70
C LEU A 109 -6.03 -16.09 -8.97
N ASP A 110 -6.91 -15.56 -9.82
CA ASP A 110 -6.49 -14.82 -11.03
C ASP A 110 -5.70 -13.54 -10.75
N LEU A 111 -5.99 -12.90 -9.62
CA LEU A 111 -5.32 -11.69 -9.16
C LEU A 111 -4.08 -12.00 -8.31
N GLY A 112 -3.90 -13.28 -7.95
CA GLY A 112 -2.75 -13.81 -7.24
C GLY A 112 -1.43 -13.69 -8.03
N PRO A 113 -0.31 -13.96 -7.35
CA PRO A 113 1.01 -13.87 -7.97
C PRO A 113 1.24 -14.99 -8.97
N LYS A 114 1.86 -14.61 -10.11
CA LYS A 114 2.33 -15.56 -11.12
C LYS A 114 3.82 -15.91 -10.97
N SER A 115 4.52 -15.13 -10.18
CA SER A 115 5.94 -15.28 -9.86
C SER A 115 6.22 -14.65 -8.49
N ASN A 116 7.40 -14.92 -7.94
CA ASN A 116 7.83 -14.37 -6.65
C ASN A 116 7.89 -12.84 -6.65
N ASP A 117 8.29 -12.22 -7.77
CA ASP A 117 8.38 -10.77 -7.90
C ASP A 117 7.00 -10.08 -7.87
N GLU A 118 5.95 -10.80 -8.26
CA GLU A 118 4.58 -10.29 -8.26
C GLU A 118 3.90 -10.37 -6.89
N ILE A 119 4.46 -11.02 -5.88
CA ILE A 119 3.78 -11.29 -4.60
C ILE A 119 3.24 -10.00 -3.96
N VAL A 120 4.05 -8.95 -3.87
CA VAL A 120 3.65 -7.67 -3.25
C VAL A 120 2.55 -6.98 -4.07
N ALA A 121 2.70 -6.93 -5.40
CA ALA A 121 1.71 -6.33 -6.28
C ALA A 121 0.38 -7.10 -6.26
N SER A 122 0.44 -8.43 -6.17
CA SER A 122 -0.72 -9.33 -6.11
C SER A 122 -1.48 -9.19 -4.81
N CYS A 123 -0.78 -9.14 -3.67
CA CYS A 123 -1.38 -8.85 -2.38
C CYS A 123 -2.15 -7.50 -2.40
N SER A 124 -1.58 -6.49 -3.06
CA SER A 124 -2.26 -5.19 -3.26
C SER A 124 -3.52 -5.30 -4.13
N ARG A 125 -3.45 -6.02 -5.26
CA ARG A 125 -4.60 -6.31 -6.14
C ARG A 125 -5.73 -7.03 -5.39
N LEU A 126 -5.39 -8.03 -4.58
CA LEU A 126 -6.34 -8.79 -3.75
C LEU A 126 -6.99 -7.90 -2.69
N SER A 127 -6.21 -7.02 -2.04
CA SER A 127 -6.76 -6.03 -1.09
C SER A 127 -7.76 -5.08 -1.77
N LEU A 128 -7.42 -4.59 -2.97
CA LEU A 128 -8.33 -3.75 -3.75
C LEU A 128 -9.60 -4.50 -4.16
N PHE A 129 -9.47 -5.77 -4.53
CA PHE A 129 -10.60 -6.63 -4.88
C PHE A 129 -11.55 -6.82 -3.70
N ARG A 130 -11.03 -7.16 -2.51
CA ARG A 130 -11.83 -7.26 -1.27
C ARG A 130 -12.60 -5.98 -0.95
N ASN A 131 -11.95 -4.82 -1.08
CA ASN A 131 -12.61 -3.52 -0.89
C ASN A 131 -13.74 -3.29 -1.92
N LYS A 132 -13.55 -3.73 -3.16
CA LYS A 132 -14.58 -3.61 -4.21
C LYS A 132 -15.72 -4.59 -4.00
N LEU A 133 -15.48 -5.81 -3.50
CA LEU A 133 -16.51 -6.79 -3.11
C LEU A 133 -17.40 -6.24 -1.99
N ALA A 134 -16.78 -5.67 -0.94
CA ALA A 134 -17.52 -5.05 0.15
C ALA A 134 -18.40 -3.88 -0.32
N LYS A 135 -17.86 -3.03 -1.22
CA LYS A 135 -18.63 -1.95 -1.84
C LYS A 135 -19.76 -2.43 -2.75
N ALA A 136 -19.64 -3.64 -3.31
CA ALA A 136 -20.67 -4.28 -4.12
C ALA A 136 -21.74 -5.00 -3.28
N GLY A 137 -21.65 -4.93 -1.95
CA GLY A 137 -22.66 -5.47 -1.02
C GLY A 137 -22.42 -6.91 -0.57
N ILE A 138 -21.25 -7.49 -0.84
CA ILE A 138 -20.92 -8.85 -0.38
C ILE A 138 -20.52 -8.81 1.11
N ALA A 139 -21.02 -9.77 1.89
CA ALA A 139 -20.72 -9.90 3.31
C ALA A 139 -19.22 -10.14 3.59
N GLN A 140 -18.75 -9.75 4.79
CA GLN A 140 -17.33 -9.84 5.14
C GLN A 140 -16.82 -11.27 5.27
N GLU A 141 -17.66 -12.21 5.69
CA GLU A 141 -17.29 -13.61 5.90
C GLU A 141 -16.83 -14.29 4.58
N PRO A 142 -17.63 -14.29 3.49
CA PRO A 142 -17.18 -14.81 2.20
C PRO A 142 -15.92 -14.10 1.65
N ILE A 143 -15.80 -12.78 1.87
CA ILE A 143 -14.61 -12.03 1.48
C ILE A 143 -13.37 -12.51 2.24
N GLY A 144 -13.53 -12.80 3.54
CA GLY A 144 -12.46 -13.27 4.41
C GLY A 144 -11.98 -14.68 4.06
N ILE A 145 -12.89 -15.56 3.66
CA ILE A 145 -12.61 -16.95 3.31
C ILE A 145 -12.03 -17.03 1.89
N TYR A 146 -12.76 -16.52 0.89
CA TYR A 146 -12.47 -16.81 -0.52
C TYR A 146 -11.55 -15.79 -1.21
N ALA A 147 -11.47 -14.53 -0.72
CA ALA A 147 -10.68 -13.49 -1.40
C ALA A 147 -9.36 -13.14 -0.69
N LYS A 148 -9.10 -13.66 0.50
CA LYS A 148 -7.96 -13.25 1.34
C LYS A 148 -6.63 -13.85 0.91
N LEU A 149 -6.63 -15.13 0.50
CA LEU A 149 -5.43 -15.92 0.16
C LEU A 149 -4.29 -15.68 1.18
N PRO A 150 -4.40 -16.23 2.41
CA PRO A 150 -3.49 -15.94 3.52
C PRO A 150 -2.01 -16.11 3.18
N GLY A 151 -1.64 -17.16 2.43
CA GLY A 151 -0.26 -17.39 2.00
C GLY A 151 0.37 -16.22 1.25
N VAL A 152 -0.39 -15.58 0.34
CA VAL A 152 0.08 -14.41 -0.42
C VAL A 152 0.29 -13.20 0.50
N THR A 153 -0.60 -13.02 1.47
CA THR A 153 -0.50 -11.93 2.45
C THR A 153 0.73 -12.12 3.35
N THR A 154 0.95 -13.33 3.85
CA THR A 154 2.11 -13.66 4.70
C THR A 154 3.42 -13.46 3.96
N ALA A 155 3.55 -13.99 2.73
CA ALA A 155 4.74 -13.81 1.91
C ALA A 155 4.99 -12.34 1.57
N SER A 156 3.93 -11.58 1.23
CA SER A 156 4.04 -10.16 0.96
C SER A 156 4.52 -9.36 2.17
N ASN A 157 4.02 -9.68 3.36
CA ASN A 157 4.44 -9.03 4.61
C ASN A 157 5.91 -9.34 4.92
N LYS A 158 6.35 -10.59 4.73
CA LYS A 158 7.75 -10.99 4.92
C LYS A 158 8.68 -10.21 3.99
N ILE A 159 8.39 -10.16 2.68
CA ILE A 159 9.18 -9.40 1.70
C ILE A 159 9.24 -7.91 2.07
N GLN A 160 8.12 -7.31 2.48
CA GLN A 160 8.09 -5.91 2.88
C GLN A 160 8.88 -5.64 4.16
N LYS A 161 8.84 -6.56 5.12
CA LYS A 161 9.61 -6.48 6.37
C LYS A 161 11.11 -6.54 6.08
N GLU A 162 11.55 -7.53 5.32
CA GLU A 162 12.96 -7.70 4.92
C GLU A 162 13.49 -6.48 4.18
N ARG A 163 12.72 -5.95 3.20
CA ARG A 163 13.07 -4.70 2.50
C ARG A 163 13.19 -3.51 3.46
N THR A 164 12.32 -3.44 4.47
CA THR A 164 12.37 -2.36 5.47
C THR A 164 13.58 -2.50 6.39
N GLU A 165 13.89 -3.71 6.84
CA GLU A 165 15.07 -4.01 7.67
C GLU A 165 16.36 -3.71 6.90
N GLN A 166 16.45 -4.13 5.63
CA GLN A 166 17.56 -3.77 4.74
C GLN A 166 17.67 -2.25 4.54
N ASP A 167 16.54 -1.56 4.31
CA ASP A 167 16.54 -0.10 4.20
C ASP A 167 17.03 0.58 5.48
N VAL A 168 16.66 0.07 6.66
CA VAL A 168 17.11 0.63 7.96
C VAL A 168 18.59 0.34 8.19
N ALA A 169 19.07 -0.86 7.87
CA ALA A 169 20.47 -1.25 8.02
C ALA A 169 21.40 -0.53 7.04
N ASN A 170 20.95 -0.30 5.80
CA ASN A 170 21.80 0.22 4.72
C ASN A 170 21.65 1.72 4.48
N ASN A 171 20.51 2.34 4.82
CA ASN A 171 20.30 3.77 4.60
C ASN A 171 20.42 4.56 5.89
N GLN A 172 21.60 5.08 6.15
CA GLN A 172 21.70 6.35 6.88
C GLN A 172 21.04 7.42 6.00
N LEU A 173 20.11 8.20 6.55
CA LEU A 173 19.42 9.25 5.80
C LEU A 173 20.46 10.29 5.38
N LYS A 174 21.00 10.17 4.17
CA LYS A 174 21.91 11.16 3.58
C LYS A 174 21.11 12.38 3.21
N ILE A 175 21.08 13.36 4.11
CA ILE A 175 20.41 14.64 3.89
C ILE A 175 21.28 15.42 2.91
N PRO A 176 20.77 15.80 1.71
CA PRO A 176 21.54 16.64 0.80
C PRO A 176 21.88 17.96 1.50
N PRO A 177 23.08 18.54 1.30
CA PRO A 177 23.46 19.81 1.95
C PRO A 177 22.43 20.92 1.74
N HIS A 178 21.74 20.93 0.58
CA HIS A 178 20.65 21.87 0.28
C HIS A 178 19.48 21.81 1.26
N PHE A 179 19.21 20.65 1.85
CA PHE A 179 18.15 20.41 2.84
C PHE A 179 18.71 20.20 4.26
N SER A 180 19.94 20.66 4.55
CA SER A 180 20.46 20.70 5.92
C SER A 180 19.55 21.56 6.81
N LEU A 181 19.64 21.35 8.12
CA LEU A 181 18.79 22.05 9.09
C LEU A 181 19.00 23.57 9.00
N GLU A 182 20.26 24.01 9.01
CA GLU A 182 20.62 25.42 8.97
C GLU A 182 20.13 26.09 7.68
N LYS A 183 20.41 25.50 6.51
CA LYS A 183 19.98 26.07 5.22
C LYS A 183 18.47 26.11 5.11
N GLY A 184 17.78 25.06 5.57
CA GLY A 184 16.32 25.00 5.61
C GLY A 184 15.72 26.10 6.48
N LEU A 185 16.20 26.26 7.72
CA LEU A 185 15.76 27.31 8.63
C LEU A 185 16.02 28.70 8.07
N LYS A 186 17.22 28.95 7.53
CA LYS A 186 17.57 30.24 6.92
C LYS A 186 16.65 30.58 5.76
N ARG A 187 16.30 29.62 4.89
CA ARG A 187 15.31 29.85 3.83
C ARG A 187 13.94 30.16 4.39
N ILE A 188 13.44 29.33 5.31
CA ILE A 188 12.13 29.51 5.95
C ILE A 188 12.01 30.89 6.61
N GLN A 189 13.03 31.35 7.32
CA GLN A 189 13.05 32.66 7.99
C GLN A 189 13.00 33.83 7.00
N ASN A 190 13.62 33.67 5.83
CA ASN A 190 13.72 34.71 4.80
C ASN A 190 12.65 34.61 3.71
N ILE A 191 11.61 33.76 3.87
CA ILE A 191 10.50 33.69 2.91
C ILE A 191 9.78 35.05 2.85
N ASP A 192 9.72 35.61 1.65
CA ASP A 192 8.95 36.80 1.33
C ASP A 192 7.58 36.41 0.80
N THR A 193 6.58 36.45 1.69
CA THR A 193 5.19 36.06 1.37
C THR A 193 4.46 37.04 0.47
N THR A 194 5.08 38.19 0.13
CA THR A 194 4.53 39.15 -0.84
C THR A 194 4.69 38.67 -2.29
N LYS A 195 5.62 37.74 -2.54
CA LYS A 195 5.90 37.15 -3.84
C LYS A 195 5.14 35.84 -4.04
N ASP A 196 5.02 35.43 -5.30
CA ASP A 196 4.47 34.13 -5.64
C ASP A 196 5.47 33.02 -5.26
N PRO A 197 5.02 31.94 -4.59
CA PRO A 197 5.91 30.87 -4.14
C PRO A 197 6.47 30.06 -5.30
N LEU A 198 7.70 29.59 -5.10
CA LEU A 198 8.39 28.66 -5.98
C LEU A 198 8.25 27.21 -5.47
N LEU A 199 8.68 26.25 -6.28
CA LEU A 199 8.76 24.83 -5.86
C LEU A 199 9.73 24.62 -4.69
N GLN A 200 10.72 25.51 -4.53
CA GLN A 200 11.61 25.52 -3.37
C GLN A 200 10.85 25.86 -2.08
N ASP A 201 10.03 26.92 -2.09
CA ASP A 201 9.24 27.32 -0.92
C ASP A 201 8.26 26.22 -0.52
N LEU A 202 7.63 25.57 -1.51
CA LEU A 202 6.80 24.40 -1.27
C LEU A 202 7.57 23.26 -0.60
N ALA A 203 8.79 22.96 -1.05
CA ALA A 203 9.62 21.93 -0.45
C ALA A 203 10.04 22.28 0.98
N ASP A 204 10.40 23.54 1.23
CA ASP A 204 10.78 24.03 2.54
C ASP A 204 9.60 24.01 3.53
N VAL A 205 8.40 24.40 3.09
CA VAL A 205 7.18 24.31 3.92
C VAL A 205 6.79 22.84 4.17
N ILE A 206 6.99 21.93 3.19
CA ILE A 206 6.80 20.49 3.40
C ILE A 206 7.75 19.94 4.47
N VAL A 207 9.02 20.35 4.43
CA VAL A 207 10.05 19.97 5.42
C VAL A 207 9.72 20.57 6.79
N MET A 208 9.41 21.87 6.84
CA MET A 208 9.01 22.60 8.05
C MET A 208 7.87 21.89 8.79
N LEU A 209 6.79 21.56 8.08
CA LEU A 209 5.58 20.95 8.64
C LEU A 209 5.63 19.42 8.70
N CYS A 210 6.72 18.81 8.25
CA CYS A 210 6.85 17.35 8.16
C CYS A 210 5.68 16.69 7.43
N MET A 211 5.12 17.35 6.41
CA MET A 211 3.88 16.93 5.75
C MET A 211 4.10 16.04 4.53
N ARG A 212 3.08 15.28 4.16
CA ARG A 212 3.06 14.61 2.85
C ARG A 212 2.62 15.65 1.82
N PRO A 213 3.11 15.57 0.58
CA PRO A 213 2.57 16.39 -0.52
C PRO A 213 1.05 16.32 -0.66
N ALA A 214 0.46 15.14 -0.39
CA ALA A 214 -0.98 14.93 -0.48
C ALA A 214 -1.77 15.59 0.67
N GLU A 215 -1.09 16.10 1.70
CA GLU A 215 -1.69 16.82 2.82
C GLU A 215 -1.71 18.33 2.56
N VAL A 216 -1.00 18.84 1.53
CA VAL A 216 -0.83 20.29 1.31
C VAL A 216 -2.17 21.02 1.23
N SER A 217 -3.15 20.46 0.52
CA SER A 217 -4.46 21.09 0.34
C SER A 217 -5.42 20.93 1.53
N SER A 218 -5.19 19.93 2.38
CA SER A 218 -6.13 19.55 3.45
C SER A 218 -5.64 19.88 4.85
N LEU A 219 -4.33 19.98 5.06
CA LEU A 219 -3.74 20.23 6.37
C LEU A 219 -4.16 21.60 6.88
N GLN A 220 -4.57 21.66 8.14
CA GLN A 220 -4.89 22.88 8.86
C GLN A 220 -4.11 22.91 10.17
N ILE A 221 -3.79 24.11 10.64
CA ILE A 221 -3.09 24.37 11.91
C ILE A 221 -3.94 25.41 12.63
N ASP A 222 -4.54 25.02 13.74
CA ASP A 222 -5.49 25.87 14.46
C ASP A 222 -5.16 25.90 15.95
N HIS A 223 -5.42 27.06 16.55
CA HIS A 223 -5.36 27.24 17.98
C HIS A 223 -6.59 26.57 18.61
N TYR A 224 -6.38 25.88 19.71
CA TYR A 224 -7.44 25.20 20.45
C TYR A 224 -7.42 25.64 21.91
N GLU A 225 -8.47 26.35 22.30
CA GLU A 225 -8.73 26.70 23.69
C GLU A 225 -9.63 25.64 24.30
N VAL A 226 -9.20 25.11 25.45
CA VAL A 226 -9.96 24.12 26.19
C VAL A 226 -10.67 24.78 27.34
N ASP A 227 -11.96 24.50 27.46
CA ASP A 227 -12.66 24.67 28.72
C ASP A 227 -12.06 23.68 29.75
N PRO A 228 -11.36 24.16 30.79
CA PRO A 228 -10.71 23.30 31.77
C PRO A 228 -11.68 22.35 32.48
N SER A 229 -12.98 22.65 32.47
CA SER A 229 -14.03 21.85 33.10
C SER A 229 -14.45 20.63 32.29
N ASN A 230 -14.14 20.55 30.99
CA ASN A 230 -14.48 19.42 30.14
C ASN A 230 -13.53 19.24 28.93
N PRO A 231 -12.26 18.85 29.15
CA PRO A 231 -11.31 18.62 28.06
C PRO A 231 -11.74 17.42 27.19
N SER A 232 -11.71 17.60 25.87
CA SER A 232 -11.90 16.50 24.93
C SER A 232 -10.84 15.40 25.12
N ALA A 233 -11.22 14.13 24.97
CA ALA A 233 -10.33 12.99 25.22
C ALA A 233 -9.04 12.95 24.36
N TRP A 234 -9.00 13.67 23.23
CA TRP A 234 -7.82 13.77 22.35
C TRP A 234 -6.89 14.93 22.74
N TYR A 235 -7.34 15.87 23.57
CA TYR A 235 -6.55 17.01 23.99
C TYR A 235 -5.39 16.58 24.89
N LYS A 236 -4.24 17.22 24.71
CA LYS A 236 -3.05 16.99 25.52
C LYS A 236 -2.64 18.27 26.22
N ASN A 237 -2.58 18.20 27.54
CA ASN A 237 -2.02 19.27 28.36
C ASN A 237 -0.59 19.61 27.88
N GLY A 238 -0.31 20.91 27.77
CA GLY A 238 0.96 21.44 27.26
C GLY A 238 0.98 21.77 25.75
N TYR A 239 -0.12 21.56 25.02
CA TYR A 239 -0.26 21.99 23.63
C TYR A 239 -1.51 22.84 23.42
N SER A 240 -1.36 24.02 22.83
CA SER A 240 -2.45 24.91 22.46
C SER A 240 -2.72 24.97 20.95
N TRP A 241 -1.88 24.33 20.13
CA TRP A 241 -2.01 24.30 18.67
C TRP A 241 -2.09 22.87 18.15
N TYR A 242 -3.01 22.63 17.22
CA TYR A 242 -3.30 21.30 16.70
C TYR A 242 -3.39 21.29 15.17
N CYS A 243 -3.11 20.12 14.59
CA CYS A 243 -3.28 19.83 13.17
C CYS A 243 -4.47 18.92 12.91
N THR A 244 -5.24 19.26 11.88
CA THR A 244 -6.28 18.41 11.27
C THR A 244 -5.98 18.20 9.78
N GLY A 245 -6.80 17.41 9.08
CA GLY A 245 -6.66 17.22 7.63
C GLY A 245 -5.41 16.45 7.17
N TYR A 246 -4.71 15.78 8.08
CA TYR A 246 -3.58 14.90 7.76
C TYR A 246 -4.06 13.55 7.20
N ALA A 247 -3.25 12.93 6.34
CA ALA A 247 -3.66 11.77 5.54
C ALA A 247 -3.30 10.42 6.16
N LYS A 248 -3.82 9.35 5.55
CA LYS A 248 -3.58 7.92 5.85
C LYS A 248 -4.15 7.40 7.17
N ASN A 249 -5.19 8.03 7.71
CA ASN A 249 -6.01 7.41 8.76
C ASN A 249 -6.84 6.25 8.19
N LYS A 250 -7.20 5.30 9.06
CA LYS A 250 -7.96 4.09 8.74
C LYS A 250 -9.14 3.98 9.71
N GLY A 251 -10.17 3.25 9.29
CA GLY A 251 -11.38 3.04 10.10
C GLY A 251 -12.16 4.35 10.29
N GLU A 252 -12.78 4.50 11.44
CA GLU A 252 -13.59 5.66 11.84
C GLU A 252 -12.81 6.98 11.72
N ASN A 253 -11.52 6.97 12.05
CA ASN A 253 -10.65 8.14 11.99
C ASN A 253 -10.30 8.56 10.54
N LYS A 254 -10.72 7.81 9.52
CA LYS A 254 -10.48 8.16 8.11
C LYS A 254 -11.30 9.39 7.71
N ASP A 255 -12.57 9.42 8.10
CA ASP A 255 -13.51 10.45 7.68
C ASP A 255 -13.62 11.57 8.74
N ASN A 256 -13.32 11.27 10.01
CA ASN A 256 -13.20 12.27 11.07
C ASN A 256 -11.90 12.09 11.88
N PRO A 257 -10.75 12.57 11.39
CA PRO A 257 -9.49 12.40 12.08
C PRO A 257 -9.40 13.29 13.32
N GLU A 258 -9.15 12.69 14.49
CA GLU A 258 -8.85 13.41 15.74
C GLU A 258 -7.74 14.46 15.52
N PRO A 259 -7.88 15.70 16.02
CA PRO A 259 -6.79 16.67 15.99
C PRO A 259 -5.52 16.13 16.67
N ARG A 260 -4.34 16.49 16.15
CA ARG A 260 -3.04 16.06 16.71
C ARG A 260 -2.20 17.28 17.11
N PRO A 261 -1.43 17.21 18.20
CA PRO A 261 -0.59 18.33 18.61
C PRO A 261 0.34 18.79 17.47
N PHE A 262 0.48 20.11 17.33
CA PHE A 262 1.35 20.73 16.35
C PHE A 262 2.80 20.76 16.84
N LEU A 263 3.73 20.32 16.00
CA LEU A 263 5.18 20.44 16.20
C LEU A 263 5.84 20.55 14.82
N SER A 264 6.68 21.58 14.63
CA SER A 264 7.30 21.91 13.35
C SER A 264 8.68 22.54 13.53
N MET A 265 9.44 22.70 12.44
CA MET A 265 10.72 23.42 12.49
C MET A 265 10.55 24.91 12.79
N GLU A 266 9.46 25.52 12.30
CA GLU A 266 9.08 26.88 12.68
C GLU A 266 8.39 26.82 14.06
N LYS A 267 8.98 27.50 15.04
CA LYS A 267 8.51 27.47 16.43
C LYS A 267 7.27 28.33 16.62
N ASN A 268 7.11 29.40 15.83
CA ASN A 268 5.90 30.23 15.88
C ASN A 268 4.77 29.55 15.08
N PRO A 269 3.72 29.04 15.75
CA PRO A 269 2.63 28.33 15.06
C PRO A 269 1.80 29.23 14.14
N GLU A 270 1.66 30.52 14.46
CA GLU A 270 0.96 31.48 13.60
C GLU A 270 1.72 31.72 12.30
N ARG A 271 3.05 31.87 12.40
CA ARG A 271 3.92 31.99 11.21
C ARG A 271 3.88 30.73 10.37
N ALA A 272 3.96 29.55 11.00
CA ALA A 272 3.85 28.27 10.29
C ALA A 272 2.50 28.12 9.58
N ARG A 273 1.40 28.52 10.23
CA ARG A 273 0.05 28.58 9.65
C ARG A 273 -0.02 29.53 8.46
N ALA A 274 0.54 30.74 8.60
CA ALA A 274 0.56 31.74 7.53
C ALA A 274 1.31 31.23 6.28
N LEU A 275 2.47 30.59 6.47
CA LEU A 275 3.24 29.99 5.38
C LEU A 275 2.50 28.83 4.70
N LEU A 276 1.78 28.01 5.47
CA LEU A 276 0.93 26.95 4.92
C LEU A 276 -0.19 27.53 4.05
N ILE A 277 -0.92 28.53 4.56
CA ILE A 277 -2.01 29.19 3.85
C ILE A 277 -1.49 29.86 2.57
N TRP A 278 -0.35 30.54 2.64
CA TRP A 278 0.28 31.17 1.48
C TRP A 278 0.55 30.18 0.35
N ILE A 279 1.11 29.00 0.66
CA ILE A 279 1.30 27.92 -0.32
C ILE A 279 -0.05 27.41 -0.87
N GLN A 280 -1.04 27.20 0.01
CA GLN A 280 -2.36 26.71 -0.38
C GLN A 280 -3.08 27.67 -1.33
N GLU A 281 -3.07 28.97 -1.03
CA GLU A 281 -3.70 29.99 -1.85
C GLU A 281 -3.00 30.16 -3.21
N ALA A 282 -1.67 30.08 -3.25
CA ALA A 282 -0.95 30.08 -4.53
C ALA A 282 -1.29 28.87 -5.41
N ILE A 283 -1.52 27.69 -4.81
CA ILE A 283 -1.98 26.50 -5.54
C ILE A 283 -3.40 26.70 -6.06
N LYS A 284 -4.32 27.19 -5.21
CA LYS A 284 -5.71 27.47 -5.60
C LYS A 284 -5.78 28.50 -6.73
N ALA A 285 -4.95 29.54 -6.66
CA ALA A 285 -4.83 30.57 -7.70
C ALA A 285 -4.11 30.07 -8.97
N GLY A 286 -3.57 28.85 -8.98
CA GLY A 286 -2.85 28.28 -10.11
C GLY A 286 -1.45 28.88 -10.36
N LYS A 287 -0.94 29.68 -9.40
CA LYS A 287 0.39 30.29 -9.41
C LYS A 287 1.49 29.29 -9.06
N LEU A 288 1.14 28.28 -8.26
CA LEU A 288 2.01 27.15 -7.91
C LEU A 288 1.35 25.83 -8.31
N SER A 289 2.14 24.90 -8.83
CA SER A 289 1.62 23.56 -9.16
C SER A 289 1.41 22.72 -7.89
N ASP A 290 0.23 22.13 -7.73
CA ASP A 290 -0.04 21.15 -6.69
C ASP A 290 0.96 19.96 -6.82
N PRO A 291 1.60 19.52 -5.71
CA PRO A 291 2.63 18.50 -5.78
C PRO A 291 2.09 17.07 -5.98
N THR A 292 0.78 16.88 -5.91
CA THR A 292 0.08 15.59 -5.95
C THR A 292 -0.92 15.48 -7.09
N PHE A 293 -1.67 16.54 -7.40
CA PHE A 293 -2.78 16.54 -8.34
C PHE A 293 -2.57 17.53 -9.49
N SER A 294 -3.12 17.22 -10.65
CA SER A 294 -3.24 18.17 -11.76
C SER A 294 -4.49 19.02 -11.60
N LYS A 295 -4.61 20.09 -12.42
CA LYS A 295 -5.82 20.91 -12.53
C LYS A 295 -7.09 20.10 -12.79
N ASN A 296 -6.97 18.92 -13.41
CA ASN A 296 -8.09 18.02 -13.72
C ASN A 296 -8.39 17.01 -12.60
N GLY A 297 -7.84 17.21 -11.39
CA GLY A 297 -7.99 16.31 -10.24
C GLY A 297 -7.28 14.96 -10.39
N LYS A 298 -6.55 14.73 -11.49
CA LYS A 298 -5.79 13.49 -11.71
C LYS A 298 -4.46 13.58 -10.98
N ARG A 299 -4.05 12.48 -10.35
CA ARG A 299 -2.75 12.42 -9.67
C ARG A 299 -1.61 12.72 -10.66
N ASN A 300 -0.82 13.75 -10.39
CA ASN A 300 0.33 14.15 -11.18
C ASN A 300 1.42 14.71 -10.27
N THR A 301 2.45 13.91 -10.00
CA THR A 301 3.58 14.31 -9.14
C THR A 301 4.79 14.77 -9.96
N ARG A 302 4.67 14.90 -11.28
CA ARG A 302 5.83 15.03 -12.19
C ARG A 302 6.63 16.31 -11.95
N ALA A 303 5.95 17.45 -11.81
CA ALA A 303 6.60 18.75 -11.60
C ALA A 303 7.46 18.76 -10.33
N PHE A 304 6.84 18.42 -9.20
CA PHE A 304 7.54 18.37 -7.91
C PHE A 304 8.64 17.29 -7.89
N SER A 305 8.40 16.12 -8.48
CA SER A 305 9.43 15.07 -8.57
C SER A 305 10.62 15.48 -9.45
N LYS A 306 10.38 16.25 -10.53
CA LYS A 306 11.44 16.79 -11.39
C LYS A 306 12.31 17.78 -10.61
N PHE A 307 11.69 18.62 -9.79
CA PHE A 307 12.41 19.57 -8.91
C PHE A 307 13.30 18.85 -7.88
N LEU A 308 12.86 17.72 -7.31
CA LEU A 308 13.64 16.99 -6.31
C LEU A 308 14.76 16.11 -6.89
N LYS A 309 14.71 15.81 -8.19
CA LYS A 309 15.64 14.90 -8.87
C LYS A 309 17.13 15.29 -8.71
N PRO A 310 17.54 16.57 -8.85
CA PRO A 310 18.95 16.97 -8.69
C PRO A 310 19.51 16.64 -7.30
N TYR A 311 18.66 16.68 -6.27
CA TYR A 311 19.03 16.37 -4.89
C TYR A 311 18.99 14.88 -4.56
N LYS A 312 18.61 14.02 -5.53
CA LYS A 312 18.49 12.56 -5.38
C LYS A 312 17.53 12.14 -4.25
N ILE A 313 16.50 12.96 -3.97
CA ILE A 313 15.49 12.67 -2.95
C ILE A 313 14.08 12.55 -3.53
N THR A 314 13.19 11.93 -2.75
CA THR A 314 11.76 11.83 -3.05
C THR A 314 10.94 12.64 -2.03
N PRO A 315 9.66 12.92 -2.29
CA PRO A 315 8.82 13.58 -1.30
C PRO A 315 8.67 12.81 0.02
N LYS A 316 8.81 11.48 -0.01
CA LYS A 316 8.86 10.65 1.20
C LYS A 316 10.08 11.00 2.06
N ILE A 317 11.22 11.25 1.42
CA ILE A 317 12.47 11.63 2.08
C ILE A 317 12.38 13.04 2.67
N LEU A 318 11.78 14.01 1.98
CA LEU A 318 11.55 15.36 2.54
C LEU A 318 10.80 15.31 3.87
N ARG A 319 9.74 14.49 3.96
CA ARG A 319 9.02 14.28 5.22
C ARG A 319 9.92 13.69 6.32
N LYS A 320 10.84 12.78 5.99
CA LYS A 320 11.80 12.22 6.96
C LYS A 320 12.77 13.30 7.46
N ILE A 321 13.30 14.10 6.53
CA ILE A 321 14.19 15.22 6.82
C ILE A 321 13.48 16.20 7.78
N GLY A 322 12.24 16.59 7.46
CA GLY A 322 11.42 17.43 8.32
C GLY A 322 11.28 16.88 9.74
N GLY A 323 10.92 15.60 9.88
CA GLY A 323 10.78 14.97 11.19
C GLY A 323 12.07 14.99 12.03
N LYS A 324 13.22 14.72 11.40
CA LYS A 324 14.55 14.80 12.03
C LYS A 324 14.91 16.23 12.43
N HIS A 325 14.61 17.20 11.57
CA HIS A 325 14.87 18.61 11.85
C HIS A 325 13.99 19.14 12.96
N ALA A 326 12.70 18.84 12.95
CA ALA A 326 11.77 19.23 14.00
C ALA A 326 12.18 18.64 15.36
N CYS A 327 12.54 17.35 15.45
CA CYS A 327 12.97 16.80 16.74
C CYS A 327 14.28 17.44 17.24
N ARG A 328 15.23 17.79 16.36
CA ARG A 328 16.45 18.52 16.73
C ARG A 328 16.17 19.94 17.24
N VAL A 329 15.26 20.66 16.59
CA VAL A 329 14.87 22.03 16.97
C VAL A 329 14.21 22.08 18.36
N HIS A 330 13.51 21.00 18.75
CA HIS A 330 12.74 20.92 20.00
C HIS A 330 13.37 20.03 21.08
N GLY A 331 14.42 19.26 20.76
CA GLY A 331 15.03 18.31 21.70
C GLY A 331 15.78 18.95 22.87
N GLY A 332 16.22 20.21 22.72
CA GLY A 332 17.04 20.88 23.73
C GLY A 332 18.45 20.29 23.84
N PRO A 333 19.22 20.66 24.87
CA PRO A 333 20.55 20.11 25.10
C PRO A 333 20.47 18.66 25.58
N ASN A 334 21.29 17.77 25.00
CA ASN A 334 21.43 16.36 25.37
C ASN A 334 20.10 15.55 25.43
N PRO A 335 19.28 15.55 24.37
CA PRO A 335 18.03 14.82 24.36
C PRO A 335 18.27 13.32 24.36
N THR A 336 17.46 12.58 25.13
CA THR A 336 17.46 11.11 25.03
C THR A 336 16.86 10.66 23.70
N HIS A 337 17.30 9.50 23.20
CA HIS A 337 16.74 8.92 21.98
C HIS A 337 15.21 8.72 22.06
N GLN A 338 14.69 8.35 23.25
CA GLN A 338 13.25 8.20 23.48
C GLN A 338 12.51 9.53 23.34
N HIS A 339 13.10 10.63 23.81
CA HIS A 339 12.54 11.96 23.68
C HIS A 339 12.51 12.41 22.22
N LEU A 340 13.60 12.21 21.47
CA LEU A 340 13.64 12.54 20.03
C LEU A 340 12.63 11.72 19.22
N ASP A 341 12.45 10.44 19.52
CA ASP A 341 11.44 9.60 18.85
C ASP A 341 10.02 10.09 19.17
N LEU A 342 9.75 10.51 20.40
CA LEU A 342 8.47 11.12 20.77
C LEU A 342 8.21 12.40 19.95
N LEU A 343 9.16 13.33 19.92
CA LEU A 343 9.06 14.56 19.14
C LEU A 343 8.85 14.29 17.65
N ASN A 344 9.63 13.36 17.08
CA ASN A 344 9.50 12.96 15.68
C ASN A 344 8.11 12.37 15.38
N ARG A 345 7.55 11.55 16.29
CA ARG A 345 6.18 11.02 16.14
C ARG A 345 5.13 12.11 16.17
N ILE A 346 5.30 13.13 17.02
CA ILE A 346 4.39 14.28 17.10
C ILE A 346 4.49 15.11 15.81
N ALA A 347 5.70 15.47 15.38
CA ALA A 347 5.94 16.20 14.13
C ALA A 347 5.39 15.46 12.90
N LEU A 348 5.58 14.14 12.82
CA LEU A 348 5.03 13.30 11.77
C LEU A 348 3.54 13.00 11.94
N ARG A 349 2.90 13.50 13.01
CA ARG A 349 1.49 13.27 13.32
C ARG A 349 1.17 11.78 13.23
N HIS A 350 1.89 10.94 13.97
CA HIS A 350 1.59 9.50 14.08
C HIS A 350 0.75 9.21 15.32
N LYS A 351 -0.13 8.19 15.27
CA LYS A 351 -0.93 7.79 16.44
C LYS A 351 0.02 7.14 17.46
N ILE A 352 0.03 7.64 18.68
CA ILE A 352 0.99 7.27 19.73
C ILE A 352 0.70 5.88 20.35
N VAL A 353 -0.47 5.29 20.07
CA VAL A 353 -1.04 4.14 20.81
C VAL A 353 -0.67 2.76 20.23
N ARG A 354 0.09 2.64 19.13
CA ARG A 354 0.53 1.32 18.62
C ARG A 354 1.98 1.33 18.12
N LEU A 355 2.68 0.23 18.41
CA LEU A 355 4.02 -0.09 17.92
C LEU A 355 4.24 0.24 16.43
N ASP A 356 5.42 0.81 16.17
CA ASP A 356 6.24 0.66 14.96
C ASP A 356 5.93 1.35 13.63
N ALA A 357 5.02 2.32 13.56
CA ALA A 357 5.02 3.23 12.40
C ALA A 357 6.23 4.19 12.43
N GLY A 358 6.64 4.64 13.63
CA GLY A 358 7.77 5.56 13.84
C GLY A 358 9.13 4.94 13.55
N LYS A 359 9.31 3.63 13.78
CA LYS A 359 10.59 2.94 13.53
C LYS A 359 11.02 2.90 12.06
N ASN A 360 10.08 3.06 11.11
CA ASN A 360 10.42 3.28 9.68
C ASN A 360 11.15 4.62 9.41
N TYR A 361 11.22 5.48 10.42
CA TYR A 361 11.78 6.83 10.40
C TYR A 361 12.84 7.05 11.49
N ALA A 362 13.02 6.11 12.41
CA ALA A 362 14.12 6.09 13.37
C ALA A 362 15.35 5.51 12.66
N ILE A 363 16.02 6.35 11.88
CA ILE A 363 17.30 6.02 11.23
C ILE A 363 18.40 6.66 12.05
N GLY A 364 19.42 5.85 12.40
CA GLY A 364 20.41 6.06 13.44
C GLY A 364 21.08 7.44 13.51
N ASP A 365 21.27 7.88 14.74
CA ASP A 365 22.14 8.97 15.14
C ASP A 365 23.59 8.47 15.18
N THR A 366 24.34 8.74 14.12
CA THR A 366 25.80 8.90 14.04
C THR A 366 26.03 9.65 12.72
N GLU A 367 26.83 10.71 12.52
CA GLU A 367 27.71 11.56 13.29
C GLU A 367 27.87 12.89 12.50
N SER A 368 28.45 13.90 13.18
CA SER A 368 29.17 15.09 12.70
C SER A 368 28.86 15.68 11.30
N GLU A 369 28.18 16.84 11.31
CA GLU A 369 28.53 17.89 10.36
C GLU A 369 29.82 18.52 10.90
N ASP A 370 30.98 18.08 10.39
CA ASP A 370 32.21 18.88 10.22
C ASP A 370 33.39 18.01 9.76
N SER A 371 34.19 18.60 8.86
CA SER A 371 35.35 18.08 8.10
C SER A 371 34.98 17.21 6.89
N ASP A 372 35.39 17.51 5.65
CA ASP A 372 36.78 17.80 5.27
C ASP A 372 36.92 18.95 4.26
N LEU A 373 37.82 19.84 4.63
CA LEU A 373 38.56 20.75 3.76
C LEU A 373 39.52 19.95 2.87
N GLU A 374 39.86 20.51 1.71
CA GLU A 374 40.85 19.98 0.80
C GLU A 374 42.23 19.79 1.46
N SER A 375 42.86 18.63 1.23
CA SER A 375 44.31 18.53 1.15
C SER A 375 44.71 17.27 0.37
N GLU A 376 45.35 17.49 -0.78
CA GLU A 376 46.15 16.49 -1.50
C GLU A 376 47.30 15.98 -0.62
N SER A 377 47.51 14.67 -0.58
CA SER A 377 48.85 14.08 -0.54
C SER A 377 48.81 12.59 -0.86
N ASP A 378 49.58 12.21 -1.88
CA ASP A 378 49.87 10.85 -2.31
C ASP A 378 50.58 10.02 -1.22
N GLN A 379 50.13 8.78 -1.00
CA GLN A 379 51.02 7.63 -0.88
C GLN A 379 50.27 6.28 -0.93
N ALA A 380 50.83 5.37 -1.73
CA ALA A 380 50.36 4.01 -1.98
C ALA A 380 50.88 3.00 -0.90
N PRO A 381 50.35 1.76 -0.85
CA PRO A 381 50.10 1.01 0.38
C PRO A 381 51.10 -0.13 0.66
N SER A 382 51.01 -0.74 1.85
CA SER A 382 51.73 -1.97 2.25
C SER A 382 51.08 -2.65 3.49
N PRO A 383 51.27 -3.98 3.73
CA PRO A 383 50.16 -4.93 3.76
C PRO A 383 50.00 -5.85 5.00
N ILE A 384 48.83 -6.52 5.04
CA ILE A 384 48.49 -7.86 5.60
C ILE A 384 48.53 -8.09 7.12
N SER A 385 47.37 -8.49 7.67
CA SER A 385 47.14 -9.73 8.47
C SER A 385 45.62 -9.78 8.76
N GLY A 386 44.82 -10.74 8.30
CA GLY A 386 44.96 -12.18 8.48
C GLY A 386 44.01 -12.63 9.59
N SER A 387 42.72 -12.84 9.27
CA SER A 387 41.80 -13.59 10.14
C SER A 387 40.64 -14.17 9.34
N GLN A 388 40.59 -15.50 9.35
CA GLN A 388 39.61 -16.35 8.70
C GLN A 388 38.26 -16.22 9.41
N ALA A 389 37.17 -16.11 8.63
CA ALA A 389 35.84 -16.45 9.09
C ALA A 389 35.11 -17.24 7.99
N SER A 390 34.77 -18.47 8.35
CA SER A 390 34.11 -19.53 7.59
C SER A 390 32.89 -19.06 6.80
N SER A 391 32.91 -19.30 5.49
CA SER A 391 31.75 -19.17 4.61
C SER A 391 30.81 -20.36 4.80
N SER A 392 29.66 -20.14 5.44
CA SER A 392 28.54 -21.08 5.37
C SER A 392 27.56 -20.58 4.31
N GLN A 393 27.52 -21.30 3.18
CA GLN A 393 26.53 -21.09 2.12
C GLN A 393 25.10 -21.27 2.71
N PRO A 394 24.15 -20.39 2.38
CA PRO A 394 22.76 -20.62 2.75
C PRO A 394 22.19 -21.75 1.91
N LYS A 395 21.76 -22.82 2.60
CA LYS A 395 21.01 -23.93 2.03
C LYS A 395 19.78 -23.39 1.31
N ASN A 396 19.72 -23.68 0.02
CA ASN A 396 18.62 -23.34 -0.87
C ASN A 396 17.42 -24.23 -0.51
N ASN A 397 16.64 -23.82 0.49
CA ASN A 397 15.36 -24.48 0.80
C ASN A 397 14.37 -24.12 -0.30
N ASN A 398 14.27 -25.02 -1.27
CA ASN A 398 13.33 -24.99 -2.38
C ASN A 398 11.91 -25.30 -1.86
N SER A 399 11.38 -24.49 -0.94
CA SER A 399 9.95 -24.54 -0.58
C SER A 399 9.17 -23.84 -1.66
N ASN A 400 8.42 -24.62 -2.44
CA ASN A 400 7.47 -24.11 -3.39
C ASN A 400 6.36 -23.34 -2.63
N PRO A 401 6.24 -22.01 -2.74
CA PRO A 401 5.31 -21.21 -1.94
C PRO A 401 3.82 -21.51 -2.27
N PHE A 402 3.58 -22.32 -3.29
CA PHE A 402 2.25 -22.74 -3.74
C PHE A 402 1.74 -24.03 -3.07
N GLU A 403 2.57 -24.79 -2.33
CA GLU A 403 2.12 -26.00 -1.62
C GLU A 403 1.04 -25.70 -0.56
N SER A 404 1.18 -24.59 0.15
CA SER A 404 0.18 -24.15 1.13
C SER A 404 -1.17 -23.77 0.50
N GLN A 405 -1.17 -23.28 -0.74
CA GLN A 405 -2.41 -22.98 -1.48
C GLN A 405 -3.12 -24.26 -1.91
N ILE A 406 -2.38 -25.32 -2.23
CA ILE A 406 -2.94 -26.63 -2.57
C ILE A 406 -3.60 -27.26 -1.33
N ALA A 407 -2.93 -27.23 -0.18
CA ALA A 407 -3.49 -27.77 1.07
C ALA A 407 -4.73 -27.00 1.59
N GLU A 408 -4.77 -25.68 1.41
CA GLU A 408 -5.93 -24.84 1.78
C GLU A 408 -7.14 -25.09 0.86
N ILE A 409 -6.90 -25.42 -0.42
CA ILE A 409 -7.93 -25.88 -1.37
C ILE A 409 -8.54 -27.23 -0.94
N ASP A 410 -7.69 -28.18 -0.53
CA ASP A 410 -8.14 -29.51 -0.13
C ASP A 410 -8.98 -29.48 1.17
N SER A 411 -8.63 -28.61 2.12
CA SER A 411 -9.38 -28.43 3.37
C SER A 411 -10.75 -27.76 3.19
N MET A 412 -10.90 -26.82 2.26
CA MET A 412 -12.21 -26.17 1.97
C MET A 412 -13.17 -27.08 1.19
N LEU A 413 -12.66 -28.14 0.56
CA LEU A 413 -13.44 -29.12 -0.18
C LEU A 413 -13.91 -30.29 0.69
N ALA A 414 -13.30 -30.51 1.85
CA ALA A 414 -13.70 -31.54 2.81
C ALA A 414 -14.99 -31.17 3.60
N SER A 415 -15.47 -29.93 3.51
CA SER A 415 -16.70 -29.46 4.16
C SER A 415 -17.95 -29.48 3.26
N PHE A 416 -17.92 -30.25 2.16
CA PHE A 416 -19.05 -30.48 1.26
C PHE A 416 -19.35 -31.97 1.05
#